data_AF-A0AA41Q499-F1
#
_entry.id   AF-A0AA41Q499-F1
#
_cell.length_a   1.000
_cell.length_b   1.000
_cell.length_c   1.000
_cell.angle_alpha   90.00
_cell.angle_beta   90.00
_cell.angle_gamma   90.00
#
_symmetry.space_group_name_H-M   'P 1'
#
loop_
_entity.id
_entity.type
_entity.pdbx_description
1 polymer ?
#
loop_
_entity_poly.entity_id
_entity_poly.type
_entity_poly.pdbx_seq_one_letter_code
_entity_poly.pdbx_strand_id
1 'polypeptide(L)'
;MSGDARERVEGAAGTGDAAGGSGGVPPEPSGRSDAPGLSGPPQPPPGPGVVHDPTAYTEYDAGLYPRVPPQGAVRAGAGSGRTGGGSRGTAPRKGPVATGGRWLAQGIAVVFLVPFRLLWELLKLIGRVMVAVLVFFFTRMLRPLATAVHRWILVPAWRLLRDFLWGWVLRYVLWGLVLTPVLAFLLDWVLKPIQRAIERWLWNKLLKPLCRLTLRYVLRPVWAGLCWAGFHFMKWCVVAPLLALWRWVLRPLWRALRAVLVFGWKWATIIVGVLVVVPCRALWRWVLHPVWRAVAAAWRAVVVPPARWTYQRVLRPMNRAVADVVGAVFGR
;
A
#
# COMPACT_ATOMS: atom_id res chain seq x y z
N MET A 1 -2.86 -8.59 58.45
CA MET A 1 -1.53 -9.21 58.68
C MET A 1 -1.39 -10.38 57.74
N SER A 2 -0.20 -10.58 57.15
CA SER A 2 0.14 -11.49 56.04
C SER A 2 -0.31 -10.97 54.66
N GLY A 3 0.54 -10.41 53.78
CA GLY A 3 1.99 -10.55 53.64
C GLY A 3 2.33 -11.75 52.76
N ASP A 4 3.11 -11.50 51.70
CA ASP A 4 3.76 -12.45 50.77
C ASP A 4 2.96 -13.07 49.62
N ALA A 5 2.99 -12.41 48.46
CA ALA A 5 2.79 -13.07 47.16
C ALA A 5 3.42 -12.33 45.95
N ARG A 6 4.52 -11.58 46.11
CA ARG A 6 5.04 -10.75 45.00
C ARG A 6 6.53 -10.75 44.68
N GLU A 7 7.33 -11.64 45.27
CA GLU A 7 8.76 -11.76 44.95
C GLU A 7 9.10 -13.17 44.46
N ARG A 8 8.90 -13.44 43.16
CA ARG A 8 9.49 -14.62 42.50
C ARG A 8 9.45 -14.61 40.97
N VAL A 9 9.79 -13.50 40.31
CA VAL A 9 10.05 -13.53 38.86
C VAL A 9 11.15 -12.53 38.48
N GLU A 10 12.31 -12.59 39.12
CA GLU A 10 13.54 -11.96 38.62
C GLU A 10 14.71 -12.90 38.92
N GLY A 11 15.18 -13.63 37.90
CA GLY A 11 16.26 -14.60 38.10
C GLY A 11 16.47 -15.56 36.93
N ALA A 12 16.61 -15.03 35.71
CA ALA A 12 17.12 -15.81 34.57
C ALA A 12 17.87 -14.90 33.59
N ALA A 13 18.83 -14.14 34.09
CA ALA A 13 19.88 -13.52 33.30
C ALA A 13 21.05 -14.51 33.21
N GLY A 14 20.97 -15.41 32.22
CA GLY A 14 22.05 -16.33 31.88
C GLY A 14 23.11 -15.62 31.06
N THR A 15 24.19 -15.22 31.73
CA THR A 15 25.46 -14.81 31.17
C THR A 15 26.18 -16.05 30.63
N GLY A 16 26.25 -16.17 29.31
CA GLY A 16 27.01 -17.21 28.61
C GLY A 16 27.99 -16.55 27.64
N ASP A 17 29.17 -16.20 28.16
CA ASP A 17 30.33 -15.78 27.38
C ASP A 17 31.14 -17.01 26.93
N ALA A 18 31.81 -16.83 25.78
CA ALA A 18 33.06 -17.46 25.35
C ALA A 18 33.08 -18.94 24.89
N ALA A 19 33.05 -19.11 23.57
CA ALA A 19 34.00 -19.91 22.77
C ALA A 19 33.69 -19.62 21.28
N GLY A 20 34.57 -19.09 20.43
CA GLY A 20 35.96 -19.51 20.23
C GLY A 20 35.96 -20.78 19.38
N GLY A 21 35.89 -20.69 18.05
CA GLY A 21 35.88 -21.90 17.22
C GLY A 21 35.70 -21.70 15.72
N SER A 22 36.82 -21.45 15.05
CA SER A 22 37.16 -21.98 13.72
C SER A 22 36.26 -21.69 12.52
N GLY A 23 36.81 -20.88 11.61
CA GLY A 23 36.38 -20.82 10.22
C GLY A 23 36.46 -22.20 9.56
N GLY A 24 35.32 -22.69 9.12
CA GLY A 24 35.18 -23.77 8.16
C GLY A 24 34.70 -23.17 6.85
N VAL A 25 35.61 -23.07 5.88
CA VAL A 25 35.28 -22.88 4.46
C VAL A 25 34.42 -24.08 4.04
N PRO A 26 33.19 -23.88 3.55
CA PRO A 26 32.42 -24.99 2.99
C PRO A 26 33.11 -25.45 1.69
N PRO A 27 33.33 -26.76 1.48
CA PRO A 27 33.92 -27.27 0.26
C PRO A 27 33.00 -27.01 -0.93
N GLU A 28 33.59 -26.53 -2.02
CA GLU A 28 32.99 -26.52 -3.36
C GLU A 28 32.47 -27.93 -3.72
N PRO A 29 31.20 -28.08 -4.11
CA PRO A 29 30.75 -29.26 -4.82
C PRO A 29 31.26 -29.20 -6.26
N SER A 30 32.51 -29.64 -6.45
CA SER A 30 33.01 -30.13 -7.72
C SER A 30 32.44 -31.53 -7.93
N GLY A 31 31.40 -31.64 -8.76
CA GLY A 31 30.81 -32.95 -9.02
C GLY A 31 29.58 -32.94 -9.89
N ARG A 32 29.83 -33.33 -11.15
CA ARG A 32 28.99 -34.26 -11.91
C ARG A 32 27.88 -33.66 -12.77
N SER A 33 28.28 -33.38 -14.01
CA SER A 33 27.57 -33.77 -15.22
C SER A 33 26.78 -35.06 -15.02
N ASP A 34 25.47 -34.98 -15.19
CA ASP A 34 24.58 -36.00 -15.76
C ASP A 34 23.18 -35.40 -15.77
N ALA A 35 22.90 -34.56 -16.77
CA ALA A 35 21.55 -34.12 -17.06
C ALA A 35 20.82 -35.29 -17.75
N PRO A 36 19.83 -35.93 -17.11
CA PRO A 36 18.97 -36.87 -17.82
C PRO A 36 18.17 -36.08 -18.86
N GLY A 37 18.19 -36.57 -20.10
CA GLY A 37 17.47 -35.98 -21.22
C GLY A 37 16.05 -35.59 -20.84
N LEU A 38 15.74 -34.33 -21.06
CA LEU A 38 14.38 -33.82 -21.10
C LEU A 38 13.68 -34.47 -22.30
N SER A 39 13.17 -35.68 -22.08
CA SER A 39 12.10 -36.26 -22.88
C SER A 39 10.91 -35.31 -22.74
N GLY A 40 10.66 -34.50 -23.75
CA GLY A 40 9.47 -33.67 -23.83
C GLY A 40 8.21 -34.54 -23.69
N PRO A 41 7.11 -33.98 -23.18
CA PRO A 41 5.84 -34.71 -23.10
C PRO A 41 5.46 -35.26 -24.49
N PRO A 42 4.91 -36.49 -24.56
CA PRO A 42 4.52 -37.11 -25.82
C PRO A 42 3.58 -36.17 -26.58
N GLN A 43 3.93 -35.86 -27.83
CA GLN A 43 3.03 -35.15 -28.73
C GLN A 43 1.74 -35.98 -28.87
N PRO A 44 0.56 -35.34 -28.74
CA PRO A 44 -0.69 -36.02 -29.07
C PRO A 44 -0.69 -36.41 -30.55
N PRO A 45 -1.32 -37.55 -30.91
CA PRO A 45 -1.40 -37.99 -32.29
C PRO A 45 -2.05 -36.90 -33.16
N PRO A 46 -1.61 -36.73 -34.43
CA PRO A 46 -2.24 -35.80 -35.35
C PRO A 46 -3.72 -36.19 -35.49
N GLY A 47 -4.59 -35.33 -34.96
CA GLY A 47 -6.03 -35.45 -35.18
C GLY A 47 -6.34 -35.38 -36.68
N PRO A 48 -7.44 -36.01 -37.13
CA PRO A 48 -7.84 -35.98 -38.53
C PRO A 48 -7.94 -34.53 -39.00
N GLY A 49 -7.27 -34.24 -40.13
CA GLY A 49 -7.06 -32.90 -40.66
C GLY A 49 -8.34 -32.06 -40.67
N VAL A 50 -8.41 -31.11 -39.74
CA VAL A 50 -9.35 -30.01 -39.83
C VAL A 50 -8.85 -29.12 -40.95
N VAL A 51 -9.48 -29.26 -42.12
CA VAL A 51 -9.36 -28.32 -43.23
C VAL A 51 -9.81 -26.97 -42.71
N HIS A 52 -8.85 -26.14 -42.30
CA HIS A 52 -9.09 -24.74 -41.99
C HIS A 52 -9.46 -24.06 -43.29
N ASP A 53 -10.75 -23.87 -43.52
CA ASP A 53 -11.25 -22.93 -44.51
C ASP A 53 -10.96 -21.51 -44.00
N PRO A 54 -10.02 -20.77 -44.61
CA PRO A 54 -9.64 -19.44 -44.15
C PRO A 54 -10.72 -18.38 -44.44
N THR A 55 -11.84 -18.76 -45.06
CA THR A 55 -12.93 -17.81 -45.40
C THR A 55 -14.04 -17.75 -44.36
N ALA A 56 -14.09 -18.67 -43.39
CA ALA A 56 -15.18 -18.73 -42.42
C ALA A 56 -15.06 -17.76 -41.21
N TYR A 57 -13.95 -17.01 -41.08
CA TYR A 57 -13.73 -16.12 -39.93
C TYR A 57 -13.98 -14.63 -40.20
N THR A 58 -14.34 -14.24 -41.43
CA THR A 58 -14.54 -12.82 -41.77
C THR A 58 -15.94 -12.28 -41.50
N GLU A 59 -16.91 -13.10 -41.09
CA GLU A 59 -18.32 -12.65 -41.06
C GLU A 59 -18.91 -12.37 -39.66
N TYR A 60 -18.24 -12.76 -38.58
CA TYR A 60 -18.88 -12.74 -37.24
C TYR A 60 -18.49 -11.60 -36.29
N ASP A 61 -17.69 -10.60 -36.69
CA ASP A 61 -17.29 -9.54 -35.75
C ASP A 61 -17.19 -8.12 -36.34
N ALA A 62 -18.05 -7.82 -37.31
CA ALA A 62 -18.16 -6.46 -37.89
C ALA A 62 -19.09 -5.52 -37.10
N GLY A 63 -19.69 -5.97 -35.99
CA GLY A 63 -20.80 -5.26 -35.34
C GLY A 63 -20.47 -4.40 -34.11
N LEU A 64 -19.29 -4.54 -33.48
CA LEU A 64 -19.09 -3.99 -32.12
C LEU A 64 -17.83 -3.15 -31.88
N TYR A 65 -17.13 -2.72 -32.93
CA TYR A 65 -16.06 -1.73 -32.79
C TYR A 65 -16.46 -0.39 -33.42
N PRO A 66 -16.44 0.72 -32.67
CA PRO A 66 -16.64 2.05 -33.25
C PRO A 66 -15.55 2.31 -34.29
N ARG A 67 -16.00 2.49 -35.52
CA ARG A 67 -15.22 2.82 -36.72
C ARG A 67 -14.34 4.04 -36.43
N VAL A 68 -13.05 3.82 -36.19
CA VAL A 68 -12.05 4.89 -36.14
C VAL A 68 -11.91 5.43 -37.56
N PRO A 69 -12.16 6.72 -37.82
CA PRO A 69 -12.00 7.27 -39.16
C PRO A 69 -10.52 7.23 -39.56
N PRO A 70 -10.20 6.87 -40.82
CA PRO A 70 -8.83 6.91 -41.31
C PRO A 70 -8.30 8.36 -41.27
N GLN A 71 -7.32 8.60 -40.39
CA GLN A 71 -6.50 9.81 -40.41
C GLN A 71 -5.56 9.73 -41.63
N GLY A 72 -6.05 10.15 -42.78
CA GLY A 72 -5.27 10.03 -44.02
C GLY A 72 -5.94 10.64 -45.23
N ALA A 73 -6.55 11.81 -45.10
CA ALA A 73 -7.01 12.60 -46.24
C ALA A 73 -6.89 14.09 -45.93
N VAL A 74 -5.66 14.55 -45.69
CA VAL A 74 -5.35 15.99 -45.73
C VAL A 74 -5.27 16.40 -47.20
N ARG A 75 -6.45 16.77 -47.69
CA ARG A 75 -6.77 17.73 -48.74
C ARG A 75 -5.55 18.53 -49.25
N ALA A 76 -5.04 18.12 -50.41
CA ALA A 76 -4.34 19.02 -51.31
C ALA A 76 -5.38 20.03 -51.85
N GLY A 77 -5.33 21.26 -51.33
CA GLY A 77 -6.19 22.36 -51.75
C GLY A 77 -5.33 23.58 -52.02
N ALA A 78 -5.08 23.82 -53.31
CA ALA A 78 -4.51 25.04 -53.84
C ALA A 78 -5.43 26.25 -53.61
N GLY A 79 -4.84 27.43 -53.45
CA GLY A 79 -5.53 28.72 -53.33
C GLY A 79 -4.62 29.72 -52.60
N SER A 80 -3.68 30.36 -53.29
CA SER A 80 -3.87 31.63 -53.99
C SER A 80 -4.12 32.83 -53.07
N GLY A 81 -3.09 33.67 -52.96
CA GLY A 81 -3.20 35.13 -52.93
C GLY A 81 -3.83 35.81 -51.72
N ARG A 82 -3.00 36.35 -50.82
CA ARG A 82 -3.14 37.76 -50.44
C ARG A 82 -1.86 38.35 -49.87
N THR A 83 -1.28 39.21 -50.67
CA THR A 83 -0.37 40.30 -50.29
C THR A 83 -1.14 41.37 -49.52
N GLY A 84 -0.49 41.95 -48.50
CA GLY A 84 -1.02 43.00 -47.64
C GLY A 84 -0.62 42.68 -46.19
N GLY A 85 0.44 43.25 -45.63
CA GLY A 85 0.76 44.67 -45.64
C GLY A 85 0.38 45.21 -44.26
N GLY A 86 1.37 45.65 -43.48
CA GLY A 86 1.12 46.41 -42.26
C GLY A 86 1.71 45.80 -40.99
N SER A 87 2.64 46.57 -40.42
CA SER A 87 3.04 46.56 -39.01
C SER A 87 4.07 45.51 -38.58
N ARG A 88 5.32 45.81 -38.97
CA ARG A 88 6.53 45.51 -38.19
C ARG A 88 6.38 46.08 -36.77
N GLY A 89 5.62 45.42 -35.91
CA GLY A 89 5.86 45.46 -34.49
C GLY A 89 7.15 44.67 -34.26
N THR A 90 8.20 45.37 -33.82
CA THR A 90 9.48 44.79 -33.42
C THR A 90 9.23 43.78 -32.31
N ALA A 91 9.00 42.52 -32.71
CA ALA A 91 8.90 41.41 -31.79
C ALA A 91 10.15 41.45 -30.91
N PRO A 92 10.00 41.55 -29.58
CA PRO A 92 11.14 41.64 -28.68
C PRO A 92 12.00 40.42 -28.97
N ARG A 93 13.22 40.66 -29.48
CA ARG A 93 14.24 39.64 -29.66
C ARG A 93 14.36 38.94 -28.31
N LYS A 94 13.73 37.77 -28.20
CA LYS A 94 13.95 36.84 -27.10
C LYS A 94 15.43 36.55 -27.16
N GLY A 95 16.21 37.23 -26.33
CA GLY A 95 17.63 36.97 -26.18
C GLY A 95 17.81 35.48 -25.90
N PRO A 96 19.00 34.91 -26.17
CA PRO A 96 19.30 33.52 -25.89
C PRO A 96 19.11 33.24 -24.39
N VAL A 97 17.88 32.91 -24.00
CA VAL A 97 17.51 32.58 -22.64
C VAL A 97 18.15 31.23 -22.36
N ALA A 98 19.28 31.30 -21.66
CA ALA A 98 20.03 30.23 -21.01
C ALA A 98 19.46 28.81 -21.23
N THR A 99 19.84 28.20 -22.35
CA THR A 99 19.47 26.83 -22.76
C THR A 99 19.72 25.79 -21.67
N GLY A 100 20.66 26.04 -20.75
CA GLY A 100 21.03 25.12 -19.66
C GLY A 100 19.90 24.81 -18.67
N GLY A 101 19.05 25.78 -18.33
CA GLY A 101 17.99 25.57 -17.33
C GLY A 101 16.88 24.63 -17.79
N ARG A 102 16.60 24.60 -19.10
CA ARG A 102 15.53 23.79 -19.69
C ARG A 102 15.83 22.30 -19.66
N TRP A 103 17.09 21.91 -19.89
CA TRP A 103 17.52 20.51 -19.82
C TRP A 103 17.40 19.94 -18.41
N LEU A 104 17.70 20.75 -17.39
CA LEU A 104 17.57 20.31 -15.99
C LEU A 104 16.09 20.13 -15.61
N ALA A 105 15.23 21.08 -15.99
CA ALA A 105 13.79 20.98 -15.74
C ALA A 105 13.15 19.79 -16.48
N GLN A 106 13.54 19.54 -17.74
CA GLN A 106 13.08 18.36 -18.49
C GLN A 106 13.59 17.06 -17.90
N GLY A 107 14.86 17.00 -17.46
CA GLY A 107 15.42 15.81 -16.80
C GLY A 107 14.65 15.47 -15.53
N ILE A 108 14.41 16.46 -14.67
CA ILE A 108 13.62 16.27 -13.44
C ILE A 108 12.19 15.85 -13.78
N ALA A 109 11.53 16.53 -14.72
CA ALA A 109 10.18 16.18 -15.13
C ALA A 109 10.10 14.74 -15.65
N VAL A 110 11.02 14.29 -16.50
CA VAL A 110 11.03 12.92 -17.02
C VAL A 110 11.27 11.90 -15.90
N VAL A 111 12.23 12.17 -15.00
CA VAL A 111 12.58 11.26 -13.90
C VAL A 111 11.43 11.10 -12.90
N PHE A 112 10.63 12.12 -12.65
CA PHE A 112 9.49 12.02 -11.73
C PHE A 112 8.18 11.62 -12.42
N LEU A 113 7.91 12.17 -13.61
CA LEU A 113 6.62 12.02 -14.27
C LEU A 113 6.48 10.65 -14.94
N VAL A 114 7.56 10.08 -15.48
CA VAL A 114 7.52 8.74 -16.09
C VAL A 114 7.16 7.64 -15.08
N PRO A 115 7.85 7.50 -13.93
CA PRO A 115 7.48 6.48 -12.95
C PRO A 115 6.11 6.75 -12.33
N PHE A 116 5.73 8.02 -12.12
CA PHE A 116 4.40 8.35 -11.62
C PHE A 116 3.29 7.98 -12.61
N ARG A 117 3.51 8.22 -13.91
CA ARG A 117 2.60 7.81 -15.00
C ARG A 117 2.46 6.29 -15.06
N LEU A 118 3.57 5.57 -15.00
CA LEU A 118 3.58 4.10 -14.96
C LEU A 118 2.84 3.57 -13.72
N LEU A 119 3.01 4.22 -12.57
CA LEU A 119 2.30 3.88 -11.35
C LEU A 119 0.78 3.99 -11.54
N TRP A 120 0.35 5.06 -12.20
CA TRP A 120 -1.06 5.32 -12.47
C TRP A 120 -1.68 4.31 -13.45
N GLU A 121 -0.96 3.97 -14.53
CA GLU A 121 -1.41 2.95 -15.47
C GLU A 121 -1.44 1.55 -14.82
N LEU A 122 -0.44 1.22 -14.00
CA LEU A 122 -0.42 -0.02 -13.23
C LEU A 122 -1.61 -0.09 -12.24
N LEU A 123 -1.90 1.01 -11.55
CA LEU A 123 -3.03 1.08 -10.62
C LEU A 123 -4.37 0.89 -11.35
N LYS A 124 -4.54 1.52 -12.52
CA LYS A 124 -5.72 1.31 -13.37
C LYS A 124 -5.83 -0.13 -13.87
N LEU A 125 -4.71 -0.74 -14.27
CA LEU A 125 -4.67 -2.12 -14.74
C LEU A 125 -5.08 -3.08 -13.60
N ILE A 126 -4.52 -2.90 -12.40
CA ILE A 126 -4.90 -3.67 -11.21
C ILE A 126 -6.39 -3.50 -10.92
N GLY A 127 -6.91 -2.27 -11.01
CA GLY A 127 -8.35 -2.02 -10.84
C GLY A 127 -9.21 -2.79 -11.83
N ARG A 128 -8.85 -2.79 -13.13
CA ARG A 128 -9.61 -3.55 -14.15
C ARG A 128 -9.51 -5.05 -13.95
N VAL A 129 -8.32 -5.57 -13.66
CA VAL A 129 -8.11 -7.00 -13.39
C VAL A 129 -8.91 -7.42 -12.16
N MET A 130 -8.92 -6.61 -11.10
CA MET A 130 -9.69 -6.87 -9.90
C MET A 130 -11.20 -6.93 -10.20
N VAL A 131 -11.74 -5.98 -10.97
CA VAL A 131 -13.15 -6.01 -11.40
C VAL A 131 -13.43 -7.24 -12.24
N ALA A 132 -12.55 -7.59 -13.18
CA ALA A 132 -12.70 -8.79 -14.00
C ALA A 132 -12.70 -10.08 -13.16
N VAL A 133 -11.81 -10.19 -12.18
CA VAL A 133 -11.75 -11.33 -11.26
C VAL A 133 -12.99 -11.39 -10.37
N LEU A 134 -13.48 -10.24 -9.90
CA LEU A 134 -14.70 -10.17 -9.08
C LEU A 134 -15.91 -10.62 -9.90
N VAL A 135 -16.07 -10.10 -11.11
CA VAL A 135 -17.15 -10.49 -12.04
C VAL A 135 -17.03 -11.97 -12.39
N PHE A 136 -15.82 -12.46 -12.66
CA PHE A 136 -15.58 -13.87 -12.93
C PHE A 136 -15.96 -14.73 -11.73
N PHE A 137 -15.58 -14.34 -10.51
CA PHE A 137 -15.94 -15.06 -9.29
C PHE A 137 -17.46 -15.10 -9.09
N PHE A 138 -18.14 -13.95 -9.20
CA PHE A 138 -19.60 -13.91 -9.08
C PHE A 138 -20.29 -14.76 -10.15
N THR A 139 -19.82 -14.70 -11.39
CA THR A 139 -20.45 -15.41 -12.50
C THR A 139 -20.13 -16.92 -12.46
N ARG A 140 -18.92 -17.29 -12.04
CA ARG A 140 -18.42 -18.66 -12.08
C ARG A 140 -18.69 -19.44 -10.79
N MET A 141 -18.69 -18.79 -9.62
CA MET A 141 -18.94 -19.45 -8.33
C MET A 141 -20.36 -19.22 -7.82
N LEU A 142 -20.87 -17.99 -7.88
CA LEU A 142 -22.19 -17.71 -7.33
C LEU A 142 -23.31 -18.34 -8.17
N ARG A 143 -23.17 -18.34 -9.50
CA ARG A 143 -24.17 -18.92 -10.39
C ARG A 143 -24.38 -20.44 -10.18
N PRO A 144 -23.35 -21.30 -10.16
CA PRO A 144 -23.53 -22.72 -9.87
C PRO A 144 -23.96 -22.97 -8.42
N LEU A 145 -23.52 -22.15 -7.46
CA LEU A 145 -23.96 -22.29 -6.08
C LEU A 145 -25.46 -21.97 -5.95
N ALA A 146 -25.92 -20.90 -6.60
CA ALA A 146 -27.33 -20.53 -6.63
C ALA A 146 -28.18 -21.60 -7.32
N THR A 147 -27.74 -22.16 -8.45
CA THR A 147 -28.48 -23.25 -9.10
C THR A 147 -28.40 -24.56 -8.32
N ALA A 148 -27.29 -24.86 -7.66
CA ALA A 148 -27.19 -26.02 -6.77
C ALA A 148 -28.16 -25.89 -5.60
N VAL A 149 -28.15 -24.76 -4.89
CA VAL A 149 -29.08 -24.46 -3.79
C VAL A 149 -30.53 -24.52 -4.27
N HIS A 150 -30.84 -23.93 -5.43
CA HIS A 150 -32.18 -23.97 -6.00
C HIS A 150 -32.62 -25.40 -6.33
N ARG A 151 -31.77 -26.18 -7.00
CA ARG A 151 -32.09 -27.58 -7.34
C ARG A 151 -32.12 -28.50 -6.14
N TRP A 152 -31.28 -28.28 -5.12
CA TRP A 152 -31.19 -29.18 -3.96
C TRP A 152 -32.19 -28.86 -2.86
N ILE A 153 -32.58 -27.61 -2.70
CA ILE A 153 -33.43 -27.21 -1.56
C ILE A 153 -34.81 -26.81 -2.06
N LEU A 154 -34.87 -25.92 -3.05
CA LEU A 154 -36.14 -25.40 -3.55
C LEU A 154 -36.93 -26.46 -4.32
N VAL A 155 -36.30 -27.27 -5.17
CA VAL A 155 -37.01 -28.31 -5.93
C VAL A 155 -37.63 -29.41 -5.04
N PRO A 156 -36.91 -30.04 -4.08
CA PRO A 156 -37.53 -31.04 -3.22
C PRO A 156 -38.52 -30.42 -2.22
N ALA A 157 -38.27 -29.20 -1.71
CA ALA A 157 -39.25 -28.50 -0.89
C ALA A 157 -40.52 -28.21 -1.68
N TRP A 158 -40.40 -27.80 -2.95
CA TRP A 158 -41.54 -27.56 -3.84
C TRP A 158 -42.28 -28.86 -4.21
N ARG A 159 -41.55 -29.96 -4.48
CA ARG A 159 -42.19 -31.26 -4.72
C ARG A 159 -42.93 -31.74 -3.49
N LEU A 160 -42.32 -31.71 -2.31
CA LEU A 160 -43.00 -32.04 -1.06
C LEU A 160 -44.24 -31.19 -0.85
N LEU A 161 -44.13 -29.87 -1.06
CA LEU A 161 -45.27 -28.97 -0.94
C LEU A 161 -46.36 -29.35 -1.94
N ARG A 162 -46.00 -29.59 -3.20
CA ARG A 162 -46.93 -29.95 -4.28
C ARG A 162 -47.59 -31.31 -4.01
N ASP A 163 -46.84 -32.34 -3.67
CA ASP A 163 -47.35 -33.69 -3.44
C ASP A 163 -48.25 -33.73 -2.21
N PHE A 164 -47.89 -32.99 -1.16
CA PHE A 164 -48.73 -32.84 0.02
C PHE A 164 -50.01 -32.06 -0.31
N LEU A 165 -49.90 -30.98 -1.09
CA LEU A 165 -51.06 -30.20 -1.53
C LEU A 165 -51.97 -31.03 -2.43
N TRP A 166 -51.43 -31.78 -3.39
CA TRP A 166 -52.19 -32.61 -4.31
C TRP A 166 -52.80 -33.81 -3.60
N GLY A 167 -52.09 -34.47 -2.69
CA GLY A 167 -52.66 -35.57 -1.90
C GLY A 167 -53.80 -35.10 -1.00
N TRP A 168 -53.66 -33.90 -0.41
CA TRP A 168 -54.72 -33.28 0.38
C TRP A 168 -55.90 -32.85 -0.51
N VAL A 169 -55.65 -32.10 -1.57
CA VAL A 169 -56.67 -31.61 -2.51
C VAL A 169 -57.38 -32.77 -3.18
N LEU A 170 -56.70 -33.79 -3.72
CA LEU A 170 -57.36 -34.95 -4.31
C LEU A 170 -58.22 -35.68 -3.28
N ARG A 171 -57.72 -35.90 -2.07
CA ARG A 171 -58.49 -36.62 -1.05
C ARG A 171 -59.74 -35.83 -0.64
N TYR A 172 -59.64 -34.50 -0.49
CA TYR A 172 -60.76 -33.63 -0.11
C TYR A 172 -61.69 -33.26 -1.26
N VAL A 173 -61.18 -33.13 -2.50
CA VAL A 173 -61.99 -32.80 -3.69
C VAL A 173 -62.67 -34.05 -4.22
N LEU A 174 -62.02 -35.21 -4.22
CA LEU A 174 -62.65 -36.46 -4.70
C LEU A 174 -63.75 -36.94 -3.74
N TRP A 175 -63.53 -36.81 -2.41
CA TRP A 175 -64.59 -37.04 -1.42
C TRP A 175 -65.60 -35.89 -1.39
N GLY A 176 -65.11 -34.66 -1.54
CA GLY A 176 -65.91 -33.45 -1.54
C GLY A 176 -66.90 -33.42 -2.69
N LEU A 177 -66.54 -33.86 -3.91
CA LEU A 177 -67.39 -33.78 -5.10
C LEU A 177 -68.54 -34.81 -5.13
N VAL A 178 -68.48 -35.83 -4.26
CA VAL A 178 -69.57 -36.80 -4.04
C VAL A 178 -70.44 -36.42 -2.83
N LEU A 179 -69.89 -35.70 -1.86
CA LEU A 179 -70.59 -35.20 -0.67
C LEU A 179 -70.98 -33.70 -0.77
N THR A 180 -70.74 -33.06 -1.91
CA THR A 180 -70.50 -31.61 -2.10
C THR A 180 -71.55 -30.66 -1.59
N PRO A 181 -72.86 -30.85 -1.79
CA PRO A 181 -73.82 -29.82 -1.39
C PRO A 181 -73.98 -29.76 0.14
N VAL A 182 -74.00 -30.91 0.80
CA VAL A 182 -74.19 -31.03 2.25
C VAL A 182 -72.86 -30.79 2.99
N LEU A 183 -71.77 -31.30 2.43
CA LEU A 183 -70.46 -31.16 3.02
C LEU A 183 -69.84 -29.80 2.76
N ALA A 184 -70.09 -29.10 1.63
CA ALA A 184 -69.54 -27.75 1.42
C ALA A 184 -70.09 -26.74 2.43
N PHE A 185 -71.37 -26.85 2.82
CA PHE A 185 -71.95 -25.97 3.84
C PHE A 185 -71.36 -26.25 5.24
N LEU A 186 -71.18 -27.52 5.58
CA LEU A 186 -70.59 -27.92 6.86
C LEU A 186 -69.05 -27.71 6.90
N LEU A 187 -68.36 -27.88 5.77
CA LEU A 187 -66.93 -27.60 5.62
C LEU A 187 -66.66 -26.11 5.62
N ASP A 188 -67.44 -25.28 4.93
CA ASP A 188 -67.09 -23.86 4.92
C ASP A 188 -67.27 -23.24 6.33
N TRP A 189 -68.14 -23.85 7.16
CA TRP A 189 -68.33 -23.48 8.56
C TRP A 189 -67.28 -24.11 9.51
N VAL A 190 -66.97 -25.41 9.40
CA VAL A 190 -66.06 -26.13 10.31
C VAL A 190 -64.61 -26.18 9.81
N LEU A 191 -64.41 -26.28 8.50
CA LEU A 191 -63.09 -26.37 7.88
C LEU A 191 -62.37 -25.03 7.87
N LYS A 192 -63.03 -23.88 7.69
CA LYS A 192 -62.35 -22.57 7.80
C LYS A 192 -61.62 -22.37 9.13
N PRO A 193 -62.24 -22.60 10.30
CA PRO A 193 -61.53 -22.46 11.57
C PRO A 193 -60.46 -23.53 11.75
N ILE A 194 -60.71 -24.78 11.34
CA ILE A 194 -59.74 -25.88 11.44
C ILE A 194 -58.55 -25.65 10.50
N GLN A 195 -58.77 -25.21 9.28
CA GLN A 195 -57.72 -24.91 8.30
C GLN A 195 -56.86 -23.75 8.79
N ARG A 196 -57.45 -22.68 9.35
CA ARG A 196 -56.67 -21.62 10.01
C ARG A 196 -55.94 -22.11 11.26
N ALA A 197 -56.47 -23.10 11.97
CA ALA A 197 -55.81 -23.69 13.13
C ALA A 197 -54.63 -24.57 12.71
N ILE A 198 -54.82 -25.43 11.70
CA ILE A 198 -53.80 -26.29 11.12
C ILE A 198 -52.73 -25.45 10.44
N GLU A 199 -53.09 -24.43 9.67
CA GLU A 199 -52.13 -23.52 9.04
C GLU A 199 -51.28 -22.82 10.10
N ARG A 200 -51.89 -22.24 11.14
CA ARG A 200 -51.16 -21.64 12.26
C ARG A 200 -50.29 -22.64 13.01
N TRP A 201 -50.81 -23.86 13.22
CA TRP A 201 -50.08 -24.92 13.90
C TRP A 201 -48.89 -25.37 13.06
N LEU A 202 -49.07 -25.65 11.78
CA LEU A 202 -48.02 -26.07 10.84
C LEU A 202 -46.97 -24.98 10.67
N TRP A 203 -47.39 -23.71 10.57
CA TRP A 203 -46.47 -22.58 10.54
C TRP A 203 -45.62 -22.50 11.81
N ASN A 204 -46.25 -22.59 12.98
CA ASN A 204 -45.54 -22.41 14.25
C ASN A 204 -44.72 -23.63 14.67
N LYS A 205 -45.21 -24.85 14.43
CA LYS A 205 -44.56 -26.10 14.85
C LYS A 205 -43.58 -26.68 13.84
N LEU A 206 -43.81 -26.50 12.54
CA LEU A 206 -42.97 -27.13 11.50
C LEU A 206 -42.16 -26.10 10.74
N LEU A 207 -42.81 -25.14 10.08
CA LEU A 207 -42.10 -24.21 9.20
C LEU A 207 -41.17 -23.28 9.97
N LYS A 208 -41.61 -22.68 11.09
CA LYS A 208 -40.75 -21.78 11.88
C LYS A 208 -39.47 -22.46 12.39
N PRO A 209 -39.52 -23.62 13.07
CA PRO A 209 -38.30 -24.25 13.57
C PRO A 209 -37.43 -24.78 12.44
N LEU A 210 -38.02 -25.35 11.38
CA LEU A 210 -37.26 -25.85 10.25
C LEU A 210 -36.58 -24.70 9.50
N CYS A 211 -37.30 -23.62 9.22
CA CYS A 211 -36.74 -22.42 8.60
C CYS A 211 -35.64 -21.80 9.47
N ARG A 212 -35.84 -21.71 10.80
CA ARG A 212 -34.80 -21.25 11.74
C ARG A 212 -33.58 -22.16 11.76
N LEU A 213 -33.77 -23.48 11.76
CA LEU A 213 -32.69 -24.46 11.74
C LEU A 213 -31.90 -24.34 10.44
N THR A 214 -32.57 -24.31 9.29
CA THR A 214 -31.92 -24.15 7.97
C THR A 214 -31.18 -22.82 7.87
N LEU A 215 -31.77 -21.72 8.32
CA LEU A 215 -31.09 -20.42 8.37
C LEU A 215 -29.86 -20.44 9.30
N ARG A 216 -29.96 -21.05 10.49
CA ARG A 216 -28.84 -21.09 11.43
C ARG A 216 -27.74 -22.05 11.02
N TYR A 217 -28.08 -23.24 10.52
CA TYR A 217 -27.09 -24.29 10.22
C TYR A 217 -26.52 -24.20 8.81
N VAL A 218 -27.29 -23.77 7.82
CA VAL A 218 -26.80 -23.71 6.44
C VAL A 218 -26.41 -22.29 6.08
N LEU A 219 -27.29 -21.32 6.33
CA LEU A 219 -27.01 -19.96 5.90
C LEU A 219 -25.88 -19.32 6.70
N ARG A 220 -25.84 -19.53 8.02
CA ARG A 220 -24.82 -18.90 8.88
C ARG A 220 -23.37 -19.32 8.53
N PRO A 221 -23.00 -20.61 8.36
CA PRO A 221 -21.63 -20.97 7.99
C PRO A 221 -21.31 -20.60 6.55
N VAL A 222 -22.28 -20.68 5.62
CA VAL A 222 -22.06 -20.24 4.24
C VAL A 222 -21.79 -18.74 4.20
N TRP A 223 -22.55 -17.94 4.95
CA TRP A 223 -22.36 -16.50 5.03
C TRP A 223 -21.07 -16.12 5.75
N ALA A 224 -20.75 -16.81 6.85
CA ALA A 224 -19.47 -16.63 7.53
C ALA A 224 -18.29 -16.99 6.62
N GLY A 225 -18.38 -18.09 5.88
CA GLY A 225 -17.38 -18.50 4.90
C GLY A 225 -17.24 -17.51 3.76
N LEU A 226 -18.35 -16.97 3.25
CA LEU A 226 -18.33 -15.96 2.18
C LEU A 226 -17.77 -14.61 2.67
N CYS A 227 -18.15 -14.18 3.88
CA CYS A 227 -17.59 -12.98 4.50
C CYS A 227 -16.10 -13.16 4.81
N TRP A 228 -15.69 -14.33 5.31
CA TRP A 228 -14.29 -14.62 5.58
C TRP A 228 -13.48 -14.66 4.28
N ALA A 229 -13.95 -15.36 3.25
CA ALA A 229 -13.29 -15.42 1.95
C ALA A 229 -13.23 -14.03 1.30
N GLY A 230 -14.33 -13.27 1.32
CA GLY A 230 -14.38 -11.90 0.80
C GLY A 230 -13.43 -10.96 1.55
N PHE A 231 -13.40 -11.02 2.88
CA PHE A 231 -12.47 -10.24 3.70
C PHE A 231 -11.03 -10.63 3.42
N HIS A 232 -10.74 -11.93 3.33
CA HIS A 232 -9.39 -12.42 3.11
C HIS A 232 -8.89 -12.07 1.72
N PHE A 233 -9.76 -12.18 0.72
CA PHE A 233 -9.52 -11.79 -0.66
C PHE A 233 -9.30 -10.28 -0.76
N MET A 234 -10.15 -9.46 -0.13
CA MET A 234 -9.96 -8.01 -0.07
C MET A 234 -8.62 -7.66 0.59
N LYS A 235 -8.29 -8.30 1.71
CA LYS A 235 -7.01 -8.10 2.41
C LYS A 235 -5.84 -8.48 1.49
N TRP A 236 -5.90 -9.63 0.82
CA TRP A 236 -4.83 -10.05 -0.09
C TRP A 236 -4.72 -9.14 -1.33
N CYS A 237 -5.84 -8.85 -1.98
CA CYS A 237 -5.89 -8.05 -3.21
C CYS A 237 -5.66 -6.56 -3.00
N VAL A 238 -5.89 -6.01 -1.81
CA VAL A 238 -5.62 -4.59 -1.53
C VAL A 238 -4.31 -4.43 -0.77
N VAL A 239 -4.14 -5.17 0.33
CA VAL A 239 -2.99 -4.95 1.22
C VAL A 239 -1.72 -5.49 0.60
N ALA A 240 -1.73 -6.63 -0.11
CA ALA A 240 -0.51 -7.15 -0.73
C ALA A 240 0.04 -6.24 -1.84
N PRO A 241 -0.76 -5.76 -2.82
CA PRO A 241 -0.22 -4.83 -3.81
C PRO A 241 0.08 -3.47 -3.20
N LEU A 242 -0.67 -3.00 -2.18
CA LEU A 242 -0.35 -1.75 -1.51
C LEU A 242 0.98 -1.84 -0.74
N LEU A 243 1.24 -2.96 -0.05
CA LEU A 243 2.54 -3.24 0.58
C LEU A 243 3.65 -3.40 -0.45
N ALA A 244 3.37 -4.07 -1.57
CA ALA A 244 4.33 -4.18 -2.67
C ALA A 244 4.65 -2.79 -3.23
N LEU A 245 3.64 -1.94 -3.46
CA LEU A 245 3.79 -0.56 -3.90
C LEU A 245 4.63 0.25 -2.90
N TRP A 246 4.33 0.12 -1.61
CA TRP A 246 5.10 0.75 -0.54
C TRP A 246 6.57 0.32 -0.56
N ARG A 247 6.82 -0.99 -0.66
CA ARG A 247 8.16 -1.58 -0.56
C ARG A 247 9.00 -1.32 -1.82
N TRP A 248 8.38 -1.34 -2.99
CA TRP A 248 9.04 -1.17 -4.28
C TRP A 248 9.12 0.27 -4.77
N VAL A 249 8.18 1.14 -4.39
CA VAL A 249 8.13 2.52 -4.90
C VAL A 249 8.46 3.51 -3.81
N LEU A 250 7.78 3.43 -2.66
CA LEU A 250 8.01 4.40 -1.59
C LEU A 250 9.37 4.24 -0.93
N ARG A 251 9.83 3.01 -0.75
CA ARG A 251 11.15 2.74 -0.15
C ARG A 251 12.32 3.33 -0.96
N PRO A 252 12.45 3.08 -2.29
CA PRO A 252 13.48 3.74 -3.08
C PRO A 252 13.24 5.24 -3.24
N LEU A 253 11.99 5.70 -3.36
CA LEU A 253 11.69 7.13 -3.44
C LEU A 253 12.13 7.86 -2.17
N TRP A 254 11.89 7.28 -1.00
CA TRP A 254 12.34 7.82 0.29
C TRP A 254 13.87 7.83 0.40
N ARG A 255 14.55 6.78 -0.08
CA ARG A 255 16.02 6.74 -0.15
C ARG A 255 16.55 7.82 -1.08
N ALA A 256 15.95 8.01 -2.25
CA ALA A 256 16.32 9.05 -3.21
C ALA A 256 16.09 10.44 -2.62
N LEU A 257 14.94 10.68 -1.99
CA LEU A 257 14.63 11.94 -1.32
C LEU A 257 15.63 12.25 -0.20
N ARG A 258 15.93 11.26 0.65
CA ARG A 258 16.98 11.39 1.68
C ARG A 258 18.35 11.69 1.05
N ALA A 259 18.71 11.00 -0.03
CA ALA A 259 19.98 11.24 -0.71
C ALA A 259 20.06 12.67 -1.25
N VAL A 260 19.02 13.16 -1.92
CA VAL A 260 18.94 14.55 -2.42
C VAL A 260 19.01 15.55 -1.28
N LEU A 261 18.30 15.30 -0.17
CA LEU A 261 18.33 16.19 0.99
C LEU A 261 19.72 16.24 1.64
N VAL A 262 20.37 15.09 1.82
CA VAL A 262 21.74 15.01 2.36
C VAL A 262 22.75 15.66 1.42
N PHE A 263 22.62 15.44 0.11
CA PHE A 263 23.47 16.10 -0.89
C PHE A 263 23.26 17.62 -0.86
N GLY A 264 22.01 18.08 -0.89
CA GLY A 264 21.67 19.50 -0.81
C GLY A 264 22.22 20.14 0.45
N TRP A 265 22.12 19.47 1.60
CA TRP A 265 22.69 19.94 2.85
C TRP A 265 24.22 20.05 2.79
N LYS A 266 24.92 19.02 2.28
CA LYS A 266 26.38 19.07 2.11
C LYS A 266 26.80 20.23 1.22
N TRP A 267 26.17 20.40 0.06
CA TRP A 267 26.44 21.53 -0.83
C TRP A 267 26.16 22.88 -0.18
N ALA A 268 25.04 23.02 0.55
CA ALA A 268 24.73 24.22 1.30
C ALA A 268 25.81 24.53 2.34
N THR A 269 26.29 23.54 3.10
CA THR A 269 27.36 23.75 4.09
C THR A 269 28.69 24.13 3.44
N ILE A 270 29.00 23.61 2.25
CA ILE A 270 30.20 23.99 1.49
C ILE A 270 30.08 25.44 1.02
N ILE A 271 28.94 25.82 0.43
CA ILE A 271 28.71 27.18 -0.06
C ILE A 271 28.75 28.17 1.10
N VAL A 272 28.06 27.91 2.21
CA VAL A 272 28.11 28.76 3.41
C VAL A 272 29.51 28.80 4.00
N GLY A 273 30.22 27.66 4.04
CA GLY A 273 31.60 27.59 4.50
C GLY A 273 32.53 28.47 3.67
N VAL A 274 32.47 28.36 2.35
CA VAL A 274 33.30 29.15 1.44
C VAL A 274 32.90 30.63 1.45
N LEU A 275 31.60 30.92 1.44
CA LEU A 275 31.09 32.29 1.29
C LEU A 275 31.12 33.09 2.58
N VAL A 276 30.96 32.44 3.74
CA VAL A 276 30.88 33.11 5.04
C VAL A 276 32.14 32.85 5.86
N VAL A 277 32.56 31.58 5.98
CA VAL A 277 33.65 31.21 6.90
C VAL A 277 35.00 31.64 6.35
N VAL A 278 35.26 31.51 5.04
CA VAL A 278 36.53 31.96 4.45
C VAL A 278 36.75 33.47 4.60
N PRO A 279 35.81 34.36 4.22
CA PRO A 279 36.02 35.79 4.41
C PRO A 279 36.03 36.19 5.89
N CYS A 280 35.23 35.55 6.75
CA CYS A 280 35.27 35.83 8.19
C CYS A 280 36.61 35.39 8.81
N ARG A 281 37.15 34.24 8.40
CA ARG A 281 38.47 33.74 8.82
C ARG A 281 39.60 34.62 8.27
N ALA A 282 39.47 35.10 7.05
CA ALA A 282 40.39 36.08 6.49
C ALA A 282 40.34 37.38 7.30
N LEU A 283 39.16 37.93 7.57
CA LEU A 283 38.97 39.14 8.37
C LEU A 283 39.57 38.97 9.77
N TRP A 284 39.36 37.83 10.42
CA TRP A 284 39.97 37.53 11.71
C TRP A 284 41.50 37.55 11.64
N ARG A 285 42.08 36.91 10.62
CA ARG A 285 43.53 36.80 10.46
C ARG A 285 44.19 38.13 10.06
N TRP A 286 43.52 38.94 9.24
CA TRP A 286 44.05 40.20 8.74
C TRP A 286 43.78 41.39 9.65
N VAL A 287 42.66 41.42 10.37
CA VAL A 287 42.27 42.58 11.19
C VAL A 287 42.36 42.27 12.67
N LEU A 288 41.69 41.20 13.14
CA LEU A 288 41.64 40.97 14.59
C LEU A 288 42.97 40.48 15.15
N HIS A 289 43.70 39.65 14.44
CA HIS A 289 45.00 39.18 14.92
C HIS A 289 46.04 40.29 15.14
N PRO A 290 46.26 41.26 14.22
CA PRO A 290 47.14 42.40 14.50
C PRO A 290 46.56 43.33 15.57
N VAL A 291 45.24 43.55 15.60
CA VAL A 291 44.61 44.36 16.65
C VAL A 291 44.83 43.74 18.04
N TRP A 292 44.61 42.43 18.20
CA TRP A 292 44.87 41.74 19.47
C TRP A 292 46.35 41.75 19.84
N ARG A 293 47.27 41.67 18.88
CA ARG A 293 48.70 41.85 19.14
C ARG A 293 49.02 43.27 19.60
N ALA A 294 48.42 44.29 18.99
CA ALA A 294 48.58 45.68 19.39
C ALA A 294 47.99 45.93 20.79
N VAL A 295 46.79 45.43 21.07
CA VAL A 295 46.14 45.49 22.38
C VAL A 295 46.95 44.75 23.43
N ALA A 296 47.45 43.55 23.13
CA ALA A 296 48.30 42.80 24.05
C ALA A 296 49.64 43.50 24.31
N ALA A 297 50.22 44.14 23.29
CA ALA A 297 51.42 44.95 23.44
C ALA A 297 51.15 46.20 24.30
N ALA A 298 50.05 46.91 24.04
CA ALA A 298 49.61 48.06 24.81
C ALA A 298 49.30 47.68 26.26
N TRP A 299 48.62 46.56 26.50
CA TRP A 299 48.37 46.03 27.84
C TRP A 299 49.66 45.67 28.55
N ARG A 300 50.60 45.01 27.86
CA ARG A 300 51.92 44.72 28.43
C ARG A 300 52.69 45.99 28.75
N ALA A 301 52.58 47.04 27.94
CA ALA A 301 53.25 48.30 28.20
C ALA A 301 52.59 49.10 29.34
N VAL A 302 51.26 49.11 29.41
CA VAL A 302 50.51 49.96 30.36
C VAL A 302 50.29 49.26 31.69
N VAL A 303 49.99 47.96 31.71
CA VAL A 303 49.55 47.25 32.92
C VAL A 303 50.69 46.48 33.58
N VAL A 304 51.62 45.91 32.83
CA VAL A 304 52.69 45.09 33.44
C VAL A 304 53.64 45.93 34.29
N PRO A 305 54.10 47.13 33.88
CA PRO A 305 54.96 47.96 34.73
C PRO A 305 54.30 48.37 36.05
N PRO A 306 53.06 48.93 36.08
CA PRO A 306 52.43 49.26 37.34
C PRO A 306 52.09 48.00 38.13
N ALA A 307 51.55 46.94 37.53
CA ALA A 307 51.26 45.71 38.27
C ALA A 307 52.52 45.09 38.89
N ARG A 308 53.66 45.10 38.17
CA ARG A 308 54.95 44.66 38.69
C ARG A 308 55.42 45.57 39.82
N TRP A 309 55.22 46.88 39.70
CA TRP A 309 55.52 47.83 40.76
C TRP A 309 54.65 47.59 41.99
N THR A 310 53.33 47.47 41.86
CA THR A 310 52.40 47.22 42.98
C THR A 310 52.71 45.88 43.65
N TYR A 311 53.01 44.85 42.86
CA TYR A 311 53.41 43.54 43.39
C TYR A 311 54.70 43.64 44.20
N GLN A 312 55.72 44.32 43.68
CA GLN A 312 57.00 44.47 44.37
C GLN A 312 56.93 45.41 45.58
N ARG A 313 56.14 46.48 45.50
CA ARG A 313 56.08 47.56 46.50
C ARG A 313 55.07 47.30 47.61
N VAL A 314 53.93 46.67 47.29
CA VAL A 314 52.82 46.48 48.23
C VAL A 314 52.68 45.01 48.61
N LEU A 315 52.51 44.11 47.62
CA LEU A 315 52.23 42.71 47.94
C LEU A 315 53.43 42.01 48.57
N ARG A 316 54.65 42.26 48.10
CA ARG A 316 55.85 41.60 48.63
C ARG A 316 56.10 41.89 50.12
N PRO A 317 56.04 43.15 50.61
CA PRO A 317 56.17 43.40 52.04
C PRO A 317 54.96 42.91 52.83
N MET A 318 53.73 43.04 52.31
CA MET A 318 52.55 42.48 52.99
C MET A 318 52.67 40.97 53.17
N ASN A 319 53.16 40.26 52.15
CA ASN A 319 53.30 38.81 52.21
C ASN A 319 54.40 38.39 53.21
N ARG A 320 55.46 39.19 53.36
CA ARG A 320 56.45 39.00 54.44
C ARG A 320 55.84 39.25 55.81
N ALA A 321 55.12 40.35 55.99
CA ALA A 321 54.46 40.66 57.26
C ALA A 321 53.42 39.59 57.65
N VAL A 322 52.65 39.09 56.68
CA VAL A 322 51.71 37.99 56.89
C VAL A 322 52.46 36.70 57.25
N ALA A 323 53.56 36.38 56.55
CA ALA A 323 54.39 35.23 56.90
C ALA A 323 54.97 35.34 58.32
N ASP A 324 55.41 36.53 58.73
CA ASP A 324 55.95 36.78 60.07
C ASP A 324 54.85 36.67 61.14
N VAL A 325 53.65 37.21 60.89
CA VAL A 325 52.51 37.09 61.81
C VAL A 325 52.04 35.64 61.94
N VAL A 326 51.92 34.92 60.83
CA VAL A 326 51.58 33.49 60.83
C VAL A 326 52.66 32.70 61.57
N GLY A 327 53.94 33.00 61.34
CA GLY A 327 55.05 32.41 62.09
C GLY A 327 54.99 32.69 63.59
N ALA A 328 54.64 33.92 63.99
CA ALA A 328 54.54 34.30 65.40
C ALA A 328 53.34 33.69 66.12
N VAL A 329 52.20 33.51 65.42
CA VAL A 329 50.97 32.94 65.98
C VAL A 329 51.04 31.42 66.07
N PHE A 330 51.62 30.75 65.07
CA PHE A 330 51.64 29.28 64.98
C PHE A 330 52.99 28.64 65.32
N GLY A 331 54.04 29.42 65.53
CA GLY A 331 55.41 28.93 65.78
C GLY A 331 55.87 29.03 67.24
N ARG A 332 54.96 29.15 68.21
CA ARG A 332 55.27 29.17 69.64
C ARG A 332 54.65 28.01 70.39
#